data_AF-A0A520GU26-F1
#
_entry.id   AF-A0A520GU26-F1
#
_cell.length_a   1.000
_cell.length_b   1.000
_cell.length_c   1.000
_cell.angle_alpha   90.00
_cell.angle_beta   90.00
_cell.angle_gamma   90.00
#
_symmetry.space_group_name_H-M   'P 1'
#
loop_
_entity.id
_entity.type
_entity.pdbx_description
1 polymer ?
#
loop_
_entity_poly.entity_id
_entity_poly.type
_entity_poly.pdbx_seq_one_letter_code
_entity_poly.pdbx_strand_id
1 'polypeptide(L)'
;MKIKIYIGSFFLLMLSAINVNLFAQSRDFVQEDLVKVAGVTSGQAVFSLPPTDRITTRVYMDGLGRPIQRVAISASPTQKDIIMPMAYNALGQQARSYLPYASATNTGAMRSNALTEQLGFYATAGQKHATDGSPFSAQLFENSPLQKVMQSGSDGAGYQPGERYKSFDYRTNISSETIRRWNALGTAESSYGAGKLMVTSASDEQGGQTIAYTDSRGQLILKKQYLNEGGRTYIETYYVYDDA
;
A
#
# COMPACT_ATOMS: atom_id res chain seq x y z
N MET A 1 -68.03 38.88 -52.40
CA MET A 1 -66.64 38.66 -52.85
C MET A 1 -65.78 38.49 -51.59
N LYS A 2 -65.28 37.28 -51.32
CA LYS A 2 -64.71 36.90 -50.01
C LYS A 2 -63.25 37.37 -49.90
N ILE A 3 -62.95 38.19 -48.88
CA ILE A 3 -61.60 38.63 -48.50
C ILE A 3 -61.01 37.59 -47.55
N LYS A 4 -59.84 37.05 -47.88
CA LYS A 4 -59.04 36.19 -46.98
C LYS A 4 -57.93 37.03 -46.35
N ILE A 5 -57.89 37.06 -45.02
CA ILE A 5 -56.80 37.64 -44.22
C ILE A 5 -56.00 36.46 -43.65
N TYR A 6 -54.69 36.41 -43.91
CA TYR A 6 -53.78 35.45 -43.30
C TYR A 6 -53.05 36.12 -42.14
N ILE A 7 -53.29 35.64 -40.92
CA ILE A 7 -52.55 36.04 -39.72
C ILE A 7 -51.42 35.02 -39.57
N GLY A 8 -50.19 35.44 -39.88
CA GLY A 8 -48.98 34.65 -39.63
C GLY A 8 -48.69 34.62 -38.13
N SER A 9 -48.89 33.46 -37.51
CA SER A 9 -48.48 33.21 -36.12
C SER A 9 -46.98 32.94 -36.09
N PHE A 10 -46.20 33.89 -35.57
CA PHE A 10 -44.77 33.74 -35.34
C PHE A 10 -44.57 33.13 -33.94
N PHE A 11 -44.42 31.81 -33.86
CA PHE A 11 -44.17 31.10 -32.61
C PHE A 11 -42.69 31.20 -32.25
N LEU A 12 -42.35 32.08 -31.30
CA LEU A 12 -41.00 32.24 -30.78
C LEU A 12 -40.68 31.09 -29.81
N LEU A 13 -39.86 30.13 -30.24
CA LEU A 13 -39.41 29.03 -29.41
C LEU A 13 -38.33 29.54 -28.43
N MET A 14 -38.73 29.86 -27.19
CA MET A 14 -37.82 30.17 -26.09
C MET A 14 -37.05 28.90 -25.70
N LEU A 15 -35.78 28.82 -26.12
CA LEU A 15 -34.87 27.73 -25.76
C LEU A 15 -34.38 27.97 -24.32
N SER A 16 -35.05 27.35 -23.35
CA SER A 16 -34.58 27.33 -21.96
C SER A 16 -33.25 26.58 -21.88
N ALA A 17 -32.18 27.28 -21.51
CA ALA A 17 -30.89 26.67 -21.21
C ALA A 17 -31.07 25.76 -19.98
N ILE A 18 -31.17 24.46 -20.22
CA ILE A 18 -31.07 23.45 -19.16
C ILE A 18 -29.60 23.48 -18.71
N ASN A 19 -29.35 24.06 -17.54
CA ASN A 19 -28.07 23.89 -16.86
C ASN A 19 -27.97 22.43 -16.42
N VAL A 20 -27.48 21.56 -17.31
CA VAL A 20 -27.06 20.22 -16.90
C VAL A 20 -25.79 20.43 -16.10
N ASN A 21 -25.90 20.41 -14.77
CA ASN A 21 -24.74 20.20 -13.94
C ASN A 21 -24.22 18.80 -14.31
N LEU A 22 -23.24 18.75 -15.21
CA LEU A 22 -22.41 17.57 -15.40
C LEU A 22 -21.66 17.40 -14.08
N PHE A 23 -22.27 16.68 -13.14
CA PHE A 23 -21.49 15.93 -12.18
C PHE A 23 -20.72 14.93 -13.03
N ALA A 24 -19.45 15.24 -13.32
CA ALA A 24 -18.50 14.24 -13.73
C ALA A 24 -18.73 13.04 -12.81
N GLN A 25 -18.92 11.84 -13.37
CA GLN A 25 -19.05 10.61 -12.59
C GLN A 25 -17.95 10.65 -11.52
N SER A 26 -18.34 10.80 -10.25
CA SER A 26 -17.39 10.67 -9.16
C SER A 26 -16.83 9.27 -9.32
N ARG A 27 -15.51 9.13 -9.45
CA ARG A 27 -14.90 7.80 -9.48
C ARG A 27 -15.47 6.96 -8.34
N ASP A 28 -15.88 5.75 -8.67
CA ASP A 28 -16.46 4.83 -7.70
C ASP A 28 -15.49 4.64 -6.53
N PHE A 29 -16.04 4.66 -5.31
CA PHE A 29 -15.30 4.45 -4.09
C PHE A 29 -16.01 3.41 -3.22
N VAL A 30 -15.21 2.68 -2.45
CA VAL A 30 -15.71 1.89 -1.32
C VAL A 30 -15.63 2.74 -0.07
N GLN A 31 -16.75 2.87 0.66
CA GLN A 31 -16.80 3.61 1.92
C GLN A 31 -16.90 2.64 3.10
N GLU A 32 -16.08 2.90 4.11
CA GLU A 32 -16.10 2.22 5.40
C GLU A 32 -16.40 3.26 6.49
N ASP A 33 -17.40 2.97 7.32
CA ASP A 33 -17.81 3.82 8.44
C ASP A 33 -17.66 3.05 9.76
N LEU A 34 -16.73 3.48 10.60
CA LEU A 34 -16.59 2.97 11.96
C LEU A 34 -17.40 3.85 12.90
N VAL A 35 -18.48 3.30 13.43
CA VAL A 35 -19.37 3.97 14.40
C VAL A 35 -18.80 3.82 15.81
N LYS A 36 -18.66 4.92 16.53
CA LYS A 36 -18.08 4.96 17.90
C LYS A 36 -19.13 5.02 19.01
N VAL A 37 -20.40 5.19 18.65
CA VAL A 37 -21.51 5.40 19.59
C VAL A 37 -22.53 4.28 19.50
N ALA A 38 -23.15 3.95 20.64
CA ALA A 38 -24.22 2.95 20.70
C ALA A 38 -25.56 3.51 20.17
N GLY A 39 -26.51 2.62 19.86
CA GLY A 39 -27.89 3.01 19.49
C GLY A 39 -28.11 3.33 18.01
N VAL A 40 -27.10 3.16 17.16
CA VAL A 40 -27.21 3.36 15.71
C VAL A 40 -27.66 2.05 15.06
N THR A 41 -28.94 1.96 14.68
CA THR A 41 -29.58 0.72 14.22
C THR A 41 -29.92 0.69 12.73
N SER A 42 -29.67 1.77 12.00
CA SER A 42 -29.93 1.86 10.56
C SER A 42 -28.76 2.49 9.81
N GLY A 43 -28.57 2.10 8.55
CA GLY A 43 -27.53 2.67 7.69
C GLY A 43 -27.70 4.19 7.46
N GLN A 44 -28.94 4.68 7.40
CA GLN A 44 -29.19 6.13 7.26
C GLN A 44 -28.72 6.92 8.48
N ALA A 45 -28.92 6.38 9.68
CA ALA A 45 -28.48 7.02 10.92
C ALA A 45 -26.94 7.17 10.98
N VAL A 46 -26.20 6.25 10.35
CA VAL A 46 -24.72 6.34 10.24
C VAL A 46 -24.31 7.60 9.48
N PHE A 47 -25.01 7.98 8.41
CA PHE A 47 -24.65 9.16 7.59
C PHE A 47 -24.89 10.50 8.29
N SER A 48 -25.80 10.55 9.26
CA SER A 48 -26.08 11.73 10.08
C SER A 48 -25.11 11.92 11.25
N LEU A 49 -24.27 10.94 11.57
CA LEU A 49 -23.35 11.05 12.70
C LEU A 49 -22.25 12.10 12.44
N PRO A 50 -21.92 12.93 13.45
CA PRO A 50 -20.80 13.86 13.35
C PRO A 50 -19.46 13.10 13.29
N PRO A 51 -18.38 13.74 12.80
CA PRO A 51 -17.03 13.13 12.74
C PRO A 51 -16.45 12.70 14.10
N THR A 52 -16.99 13.20 15.21
CA THR A 52 -16.60 12.75 16.57
C THR A 52 -17.08 11.34 16.86
N ASP A 53 -18.25 10.98 16.33
CA ASP A 53 -19.00 9.78 16.67
C ASP A 53 -18.86 8.70 15.60
N ARG A 54 -18.17 9.03 14.50
CA ARG A 54 -17.90 8.15 13.37
C ARG A 54 -16.58 8.49 12.70
N ILE A 55 -15.83 7.47 12.27
CA ILE A 55 -14.72 7.61 11.33
C ILE A 55 -15.16 7.12 9.97
N THR A 56 -15.06 7.97 8.94
CA THR A 56 -15.38 7.60 7.56
C THR A 56 -14.11 7.53 6.73
N THR A 57 -13.93 6.42 6.03
CA THR A 57 -12.84 6.20 5.09
C THR A 57 -13.40 5.90 3.72
N ARG A 58 -12.85 6.53 2.67
CA ARG A 58 -13.12 6.20 1.27
C ARG A 58 -11.88 5.64 0.61
N VAL A 59 -12.04 4.56 -0.14
CA VAL A 59 -11.01 3.95 -0.98
C VAL A 59 -11.43 4.12 -2.43
N TYR A 60 -10.66 4.92 -3.17
CA TYR A 60 -10.82 5.11 -4.59
C TYR A 60 -9.99 4.08 -5.34
N MET A 61 -10.57 3.53 -6.41
CA MET A 61 -9.94 2.48 -7.20
C MET A 61 -9.71 2.95 -8.65
N ASP A 62 -8.82 2.26 -9.36
CA ASP A 62 -8.73 2.36 -10.81
C ASP A 62 -9.74 1.43 -11.51
N GLY A 63 -9.75 1.45 -12.84
CA GLY A 63 -10.65 0.61 -13.65
C GLY A 63 -10.37 -0.90 -13.55
N LEU A 64 -9.30 -1.32 -12.88
CA LEU A 64 -8.97 -2.72 -12.61
C LEU A 64 -9.29 -3.12 -11.16
N GLY A 65 -9.93 -2.23 -10.38
CA GLY A 65 -10.28 -2.46 -8.99
C GLY A 65 -9.11 -2.30 -8.01
N ARG A 66 -7.96 -1.76 -8.43
CA ARG A 66 -6.81 -1.54 -7.54
C ARG A 66 -6.96 -0.22 -6.80
N PRO A 67 -6.72 -0.15 -5.49
CA PRO A 67 -6.87 1.08 -4.73
C PRO A 67 -5.76 2.09 -5.08
N ILE A 68 -6.14 3.28 -5.55
CA ILE A 68 -5.20 4.34 -5.95
C ILE A 68 -5.14 5.49 -4.93
N GLN A 69 -6.12 5.57 -4.05
CA GLN A 69 -6.14 6.57 -2.99
C GLN A 69 -7.04 6.14 -1.85
N ARG A 70 -6.57 6.34 -0.63
CA ARG A 70 -7.39 6.23 0.58
C ARG A 70 -7.55 7.61 1.19
N VAL A 71 -8.78 7.97 1.54
CA VAL A 71 -9.13 9.26 2.13
C VAL A 71 -9.86 9.00 3.44
N ALA A 72 -9.23 9.32 4.56
CA ALA A 72 -9.88 9.36 5.86
C ALA A 72 -10.48 10.76 6.07
N ILE A 73 -11.80 10.84 6.08
CA ILE A 73 -12.54 12.11 6.03
C ILE A 73 -12.48 12.79 7.39
N SER A 74 -12.12 14.07 7.40
CA SER A 74 -12.04 14.89 8.63
C SER A 74 -11.22 14.25 9.76
N ALA A 75 -10.23 13.43 9.41
CA ALA A 75 -9.47 12.61 10.37
C ALA A 75 -8.32 13.36 11.05
N SER A 76 -7.93 14.55 10.56
CA SER A 76 -6.91 15.37 11.22
C SER A 76 -7.48 16.08 12.47
N PRO A 77 -6.62 16.53 13.41
CA PRO A 77 -7.06 17.33 14.56
C PRO A 77 -7.81 18.62 14.18
N THR A 78 -7.55 19.17 12.99
CA THR A 78 -8.21 20.35 12.43
C THR A 78 -9.36 20.00 11.49
N GLN A 79 -9.87 18.76 11.56
CA GLN A 79 -10.97 18.22 10.75
C GLN A 79 -10.72 18.31 9.24
N LYS A 80 -9.48 18.08 8.82
CA LYS A 80 -9.09 17.94 7.41
C LYS A 80 -8.99 16.49 7.02
N ASP A 81 -9.10 16.22 5.71
CA ASP A 81 -8.93 14.87 5.20
C ASP A 81 -7.47 14.42 5.33
N ILE A 82 -7.25 13.16 5.71
CA ILE A 82 -5.94 12.51 5.63
C ILE A 82 -5.94 11.63 4.38
N ILE A 83 -4.99 11.85 3.49
CA ILE A 83 -4.94 11.24 2.17
C ILE A 83 -3.68 10.38 2.06
N MET A 84 -3.85 9.12 1.65
CA MET A 84 -2.77 8.20 1.36
C MET A 84 -2.84 7.83 -0.13
N PRO A 85 -1.93 8.37 -0.97
CA PRO A 85 -1.87 7.99 -2.38
C PRO A 85 -1.24 6.61 -2.55
N MET A 86 -1.71 5.87 -3.56
CA MET A 86 -1.17 4.58 -3.96
C MET A 86 -0.94 4.62 -5.47
N ALA A 87 0.28 4.26 -5.89
CA ALA A 87 0.65 4.28 -7.30
C ALA A 87 1.24 2.93 -7.70
N TYR A 88 0.88 2.48 -8.90
CA TYR A 88 1.32 1.22 -9.46
C TYR A 88 2.14 1.48 -10.71
N ASN A 89 3.19 0.67 -10.92
CA ASN A 89 3.94 0.68 -12.16
C ASN A 89 3.13 0.01 -13.29
N ALA A 90 3.69 -0.01 -14.51
CA ALA A 90 3.05 -0.63 -15.68
C ALA A 90 2.75 -2.13 -15.51
N LEU A 91 3.47 -2.81 -14.61
CA LEU A 91 3.30 -4.23 -14.29
C LEU A 91 2.29 -4.44 -13.15
N GLY A 92 1.68 -3.36 -12.64
CA GLY A 92 0.67 -3.38 -11.59
C GLY A 92 1.20 -3.54 -10.18
N GLN A 93 2.51 -3.41 -9.98
CA GLN A 93 3.13 -3.51 -8.67
C GLN A 93 3.19 -2.14 -7.99
N GLN A 94 3.02 -2.13 -6.69
CA GLN A 94 3.22 -0.93 -5.87
C GLN A 94 4.70 -0.80 -5.49
N ALA A 95 5.52 -0.27 -6.41
CA ALA A 95 6.95 -0.10 -6.19
C ALA A 95 7.30 0.99 -5.15
N ARG A 96 6.32 1.84 -4.79
CA ARG A 96 6.45 2.87 -3.77
C ARG A 96 5.26 2.86 -2.82
N SER A 97 5.52 2.94 -1.52
CA SER A 97 4.52 3.17 -0.50
C SER A 97 4.68 4.59 0.04
N TYR A 98 3.66 5.42 -0.14
CA TYR A 98 3.71 6.83 0.19
C TYR A 98 3.20 7.08 1.59
N LEU A 99 3.87 7.99 2.31
CA LEU A 99 3.36 8.49 3.58
C LEU A 99 2.06 9.29 3.36
N PRO A 100 1.09 9.19 4.28
CA PRO A 100 -0.15 9.96 4.20
C PRO A 100 0.11 11.44 4.53
N TYR A 101 -0.72 12.33 4.00
CA TYR A 101 -0.64 13.77 4.28
C TYR A 101 -2.01 14.35 4.63
N ALA A 102 -2.03 15.47 5.35
CA ALA A 102 -3.25 16.20 5.62
C ALA A 102 -3.58 17.15 4.45
N SER A 103 -4.77 17.03 3.90
CA SER A 103 -5.30 17.93 2.87
C SER A 103 -5.61 19.31 3.44
N ALA A 104 -5.66 20.34 2.58
CA ALA A 104 -6.15 21.66 2.96
C ALA A 104 -7.69 21.70 3.18
N THR A 105 -8.40 20.65 2.76
CA THR A 105 -9.87 20.59 2.72
C THR A 105 -10.40 19.28 3.31
N ASN A 106 -11.71 19.17 3.47
CA ASN A 106 -12.39 18.06 4.14
C ASN A 106 -13.57 17.48 3.32
N THR A 107 -13.43 17.51 2.00
CA THR A 107 -14.48 17.14 1.04
C THR A 107 -14.73 15.64 0.97
N GLY A 108 -13.77 14.82 1.41
CA GLY A 108 -13.74 13.37 1.18
C GLY A 108 -13.61 12.98 -0.30
N ALA A 109 -13.37 13.93 -1.20
CA ALA A 109 -13.20 13.70 -2.63
C ALA A 109 -11.77 13.28 -2.97
N MET A 110 -11.63 12.46 -4.02
CA MET A 110 -10.32 12.06 -4.55
C MET A 110 -9.51 13.28 -5.01
N ARG A 111 -8.21 13.28 -4.70
CA ARG A 111 -7.23 14.24 -5.24
C ARG A 111 -6.55 13.68 -6.48
N SER A 112 -6.69 14.34 -7.61
CA SER A 112 -6.01 13.94 -8.86
C SER A 112 -4.49 14.17 -8.81
N ASN A 113 -4.05 15.20 -8.07
CA ASN A 113 -2.67 15.64 -7.87
C ASN A 113 -2.08 15.18 -6.52
N ALA A 114 -2.62 14.11 -5.91
CA ALA A 114 -2.27 13.69 -4.54
C ALA A 114 -0.77 13.50 -4.30
N LEU A 115 -0.04 12.95 -5.28
CA LEU A 115 1.40 12.75 -5.18
C LEU A 115 2.18 14.07 -5.12
N THR A 116 1.76 15.07 -5.90
CA THR A 116 2.35 16.41 -5.88
C THR A 116 2.03 17.14 -4.58
N GLU A 117 0.78 17.04 -4.11
CA GLU A 117 0.38 17.62 -2.82
C GLU A 117 1.15 16.99 -1.65
N GLN A 118 1.33 15.67 -1.68
CA GLN A 118 2.07 14.93 -0.66
C GLN A 118 3.54 15.38 -0.61
N LEU A 119 4.20 15.48 -1.76
CA LEU A 119 5.57 15.99 -1.82
C LEU A 119 5.65 17.43 -1.30
N GLY A 120 4.69 18.29 -1.65
CA GLY A 120 4.63 19.67 -1.14
C GLY A 120 4.39 19.77 0.38
N PHE A 121 3.57 18.87 0.92
CA PHE A 121 3.33 18.77 2.37
C PHE A 121 4.63 18.48 3.11
N TYR A 122 5.38 17.45 2.69
CA TYR A 122 6.65 17.08 3.30
C TYR A 122 7.83 18.00 2.93
N ALA A 123 7.70 18.89 1.94
CA ALA A 123 8.71 19.90 1.64
C ALA A 123 8.63 21.14 2.57
N THR A 124 7.54 21.32 3.30
CA THR A 124 7.30 22.52 4.12
C THR A 124 7.98 22.40 5.49
N ALA A 125 8.99 23.24 5.74
CA ALA A 125 9.68 23.32 7.02
C ALA A 125 8.86 24.03 8.12
N GLY A 126 9.23 23.82 9.39
CA GLY A 126 8.60 24.47 10.55
C GLY A 126 7.24 23.90 10.95
N GLN A 127 6.86 22.76 10.37
CA GLN A 127 5.64 22.02 10.72
C GLN A 127 5.93 20.98 11.81
N LYS A 128 4.87 20.37 12.36
CA LYS A 128 4.97 19.29 13.36
C LYS A 128 5.26 17.90 12.75
N HIS A 129 5.41 17.81 11.45
CA HIS A 129 5.81 16.61 10.73
C HIS A 129 7.24 16.76 10.20
N ALA A 130 7.88 15.64 9.84
CA ALA A 130 9.20 15.66 9.22
C ALA A 130 9.19 16.44 7.89
N THR A 131 10.31 17.07 7.56
CA THR A 131 10.56 17.65 6.24
C THR A 131 11.47 16.71 5.47
N ASP A 132 11.00 16.15 4.36
CA ASP A 132 11.72 15.10 3.63
C ASP A 132 11.41 15.15 2.12
N GLY A 133 12.43 14.92 1.27
CA GLY A 133 12.31 14.90 -0.18
C GLY A 133 11.88 13.56 -0.79
N SER A 134 11.93 12.49 0.00
CA SER A 134 11.44 11.15 -0.31
C SER A 134 10.47 10.65 0.78
N PRO A 135 9.27 11.25 0.92
CA PRO A 135 8.26 10.85 1.89
C PRO A 135 7.55 9.55 1.48
N PHE A 136 8.32 8.55 1.08
CA PHE A 136 7.88 7.24 0.63
C PHE A 136 9.02 6.24 0.80
N SER A 137 8.65 4.98 0.93
CA SER A 137 9.54 3.83 0.80
C SER A 137 9.45 3.29 -0.61
N ALA A 138 10.55 2.78 -1.13
CA ALA A 138 10.63 2.25 -2.49
C ALA A 138 11.25 0.85 -2.50
N GLN A 139 10.82 0.03 -3.45
CA GLN A 139 11.36 -1.30 -3.70
C GLN A 139 11.92 -1.39 -5.11
N LEU A 140 13.05 -2.08 -5.22
CA LEU A 140 13.64 -2.47 -6.49
C LEU A 140 13.42 -3.96 -6.70
N PHE A 141 12.91 -4.33 -7.87
CA PHE A 141 12.61 -5.71 -8.25
C PHE A 141 13.60 -6.22 -9.29
N GLU A 142 13.83 -7.53 -9.31
CA GLU A 142 14.58 -8.18 -10.38
C GLU A 142 13.82 -8.11 -11.71
N ASN A 143 14.55 -8.07 -12.82
CA ASN A 143 13.96 -8.08 -14.17
C ASN A 143 13.63 -9.51 -14.65
N SER A 144 12.95 -10.29 -13.80
CA SER A 144 12.49 -11.63 -14.11
C SER A 144 10.96 -11.69 -14.04
N PRO A 145 10.32 -12.67 -14.71
CA PRO A 145 8.87 -12.87 -14.60
C PRO A 145 8.38 -13.08 -13.16
N LEU A 146 9.25 -13.52 -12.24
CA LEU A 146 8.91 -13.74 -10.83
C LEU A 146 8.91 -12.45 -10.01
N GLN A 147 9.50 -11.37 -10.53
CA GLN A 147 9.52 -10.04 -9.94
C GLN A 147 9.84 -10.03 -8.44
N LYS A 148 10.86 -10.78 -8.02
CA LYS A 148 11.30 -10.78 -6.61
C LYS A 148 11.93 -9.44 -6.22
N VAL A 149 11.72 -9.02 -4.98
CA VAL A 149 12.31 -7.79 -4.43
C VAL A 149 13.81 -8.00 -4.26
N MET A 150 14.65 -7.19 -4.89
CA MET A 150 16.10 -7.21 -4.68
C MET A 150 16.54 -6.24 -3.59
N GLN A 151 15.89 -5.07 -3.52
CA GLN A 151 16.19 -4.05 -2.53
C GLN A 151 14.89 -3.43 -2.01
N SER A 152 14.86 -3.12 -0.73
CA SER A 152 13.78 -2.34 -0.10
C SER A 152 14.40 -1.18 0.66
N GLY A 153 14.09 0.03 0.23
CA GLY A 153 14.31 1.24 1.03
C GLY A 153 13.24 1.40 2.10
N SER A 154 13.46 2.40 2.96
CA SER A 154 12.52 2.88 3.97
C SER A 154 12.09 4.31 3.63
N ASP A 155 11.15 4.86 4.40
CA ASP A 155 10.72 6.24 4.20
C ASP A 155 11.86 7.21 4.53
N GLY A 156 12.07 8.20 3.66
CA GLY A 156 13.01 9.28 3.88
C GLY A 156 14.19 9.32 2.91
N ALA A 157 14.75 10.52 2.75
CA ALA A 157 15.93 10.76 1.93
C ALA A 157 17.16 10.07 2.56
N GLY A 158 17.99 9.43 1.74
CA GLY A 158 19.13 8.63 2.21
C GLY A 158 18.76 7.18 2.58
N TYR A 159 17.48 6.80 2.54
CA TYR A 159 16.97 5.46 2.83
C TYR A 159 16.32 4.80 1.61
N GLN A 160 16.68 5.23 0.40
CA GLN A 160 16.13 4.68 -0.84
C GLN A 160 16.98 3.51 -1.37
N PRO A 161 16.44 2.66 -2.27
CA PRO A 161 17.24 1.68 -3.00
C PRO A 161 18.47 2.33 -3.66
N GLY A 162 19.65 1.73 -3.47
CA GLY A 162 20.94 2.30 -3.90
C GLY A 162 21.61 3.25 -2.88
N GLU A 163 20.92 3.63 -1.81
CA GLU A 163 21.46 4.41 -0.68
C GLU A 163 21.58 3.51 0.57
N ARG A 164 20.79 3.76 1.63
CA ARG A 164 20.60 2.82 2.75
C ARG A 164 19.34 2.00 2.51
N TYR A 165 19.51 0.71 2.24
CA TYR A 165 18.42 -0.20 1.92
C TYR A 165 18.66 -1.60 2.46
N LYS A 166 17.59 -2.38 2.61
CA LYS A 166 17.64 -3.82 2.82
C LYS A 166 17.83 -4.51 1.48
N SER A 167 18.73 -5.47 1.42
CA SER A 167 18.95 -6.30 0.22
C SER A 167 18.43 -7.71 0.42
N PHE A 168 18.00 -8.34 -0.66
CA PHE A 168 17.50 -9.70 -0.67
C PHE A 168 18.18 -10.51 -1.77
N ASP A 169 18.54 -11.75 -1.43
CA ASP A 169 19.11 -12.73 -2.35
C ASP A 169 18.31 -14.04 -2.27
N TYR A 170 18.12 -14.66 -3.43
CA TYR A 170 17.32 -15.87 -3.57
C TYR A 170 18.10 -16.93 -4.33
N ARG A 171 18.25 -18.10 -3.72
CA ARG A 171 18.92 -19.25 -4.32
C ARG A 171 18.37 -20.55 -3.75
N THR A 172 18.93 -21.67 -4.16
CA THR A 172 18.73 -22.94 -3.45
C THR A 172 19.89 -23.22 -2.48
N ASN A 173 19.67 -24.11 -1.53
CA ASN A 173 20.74 -24.57 -0.64
C ASN A 173 21.81 -25.34 -1.45
N ILE A 174 23.06 -25.22 -1.04
CA ILE A 174 24.22 -25.82 -1.72
C ILE A 174 24.80 -26.98 -0.91
N SER A 175 25.65 -27.80 -1.53
CA SER A 175 26.20 -29.03 -0.91
C SER A 175 27.10 -28.78 0.29
N SER A 176 27.70 -27.60 0.41
CA SER A 176 28.51 -27.21 1.58
C SER A 176 27.68 -26.79 2.79
N GLU A 177 26.36 -26.67 2.64
CA GLU A 177 25.44 -26.30 3.73
C GLU A 177 24.81 -27.56 4.32
N THR A 178 25.15 -27.88 5.56
CA THR A 178 24.58 -29.04 6.27
C THR A 178 23.35 -28.61 7.07
N ILE A 179 22.17 -28.65 6.46
CA ILE A 179 20.89 -28.35 7.11
C ILE A 179 20.26 -29.64 7.64
N ARG A 180 20.07 -29.74 8.95
CA ARG A 180 19.46 -30.92 9.59
C ARG A 180 17.98 -31.04 9.27
N ARG A 181 17.53 -32.26 9.00
CA ARG A 181 16.12 -32.65 8.93
C ARG A 181 15.74 -33.33 10.24
N TRP A 182 14.94 -32.64 11.03
CA TRP A 182 14.43 -33.11 12.30
C TRP A 182 13.10 -33.83 12.10
N ASN A 183 12.84 -34.85 12.91
CA ASN A 183 11.51 -35.42 13.05
C ASN A 183 10.75 -34.77 14.21
N ALA A 184 9.45 -35.06 14.30
CA ALA A 184 8.56 -34.51 15.32
C ALA A 184 9.02 -34.80 16.77
N LEU A 185 9.84 -35.85 16.97
CA LEU A 185 10.42 -36.22 18.27
C LEU A 185 11.70 -35.42 18.60
N GLY A 186 12.09 -34.45 17.78
CA GLY A 186 13.27 -33.61 18.00
C GLY A 186 14.60 -34.33 17.72
N THR A 187 14.57 -35.44 16.98
CA THR A 187 15.78 -36.17 16.57
C THR A 187 16.14 -35.80 15.13
N ALA A 188 17.41 -35.51 14.87
CA ALA A 188 17.90 -35.27 13.51
C ALA A 188 18.09 -36.61 12.79
N GLU A 189 17.25 -36.90 11.80
CA GLU A 189 17.30 -38.17 11.06
C GLU A 189 18.31 -38.14 9.92
N SER A 190 18.44 -36.97 9.27
CA SER A 190 19.30 -36.77 8.10
C SER A 190 19.56 -35.27 7.88
N SER A 191 20.17 -34.92 6.74
CA SER A 191 20.28 -33.55 6.27
C SER A 191 19.59 -33.38 4.92
N TYR A 192 19.09 -32.17 4.65
CA TYR A 192 18.57 -31.84 3.34
C TYR A 192 19.71 -31.81 2.31
N GLY A 193 19.51 -32.51 1.19
CA GLY A 193 20.44 -32.45 0.06
C GLY A 193 20.45 -31.06 -0.62
N ALA A 194 21.48 -30.78 -1.42
CA ALA A 194 21.55 -29.56 -2.21
C ALA A 194 20.33 -29.41 -3.16
N GLY A 195 19.88 -28.18 -3.38
CA GLY A 195 18.74 -27.90 -4.26
C GLY A 195 17.36 -28.24 -3.67
N LYS A 196 17.28 -28.74 -2.43
CA LYS A 196 16.02 -29.19 -1.81
C LYS A 196 15.28 -28.10 -1.05
N LEU A 197 15.98 -27.05 -0.64
CA LEU A 197 15.42 -25.91 0.08
C LEU A 197 15.64 -24.63 -0.72
N MET A 198 14.63 -23.78 -0.74
CA MET A 198 14.75 -22.39 -1.17
C MET A 198 15.40 -21.59 -0.07
N VAL A 199 16.36 -20.75 -0.41
CA VAL A 199 17.12 -19.90 0.51
C VAL A 199 16.83 -18.46 0.17
N THR A 200 16.30 -17.72 1.15
CA THR A 200 16.14 -16.28 1.08
C THR A 200 17.08 -15.64 2.09
N SER A 201 18.04 -14.86 1.63
CA SER A 201 18.91 -14.07 2.49
C SER A 201 18.44 -12.62 2.48
N ALA A 202 18.34 -11.99 3.63
CA ALA A 202 18.07 -10.57 3.79
C ALA A 202 19.21 -9.93 4.57
N SER A 203 19.76 -8.84 4.05
CA SER A 203 20.73 -8.01 4.79
C SER A 203 20.14 -6.63 5.01
N ASP A 204 20.16 -6.15 6.24
CA ASP A 204 19.67 -4.82 6.60
C ASP A 204 20.71 -3.72 6.34
N GLU A 205 20.26 -2.47 6.51
CA GLU A 205 21.06 -1.26 6.30
C GLU A 205 22.26 -1.13 7.24
N GLN A 206 22.29 -1.91 8.33
CA GLN A 206 23.31 -1.87 9.39
C GLN A 206 24.23 -3.12 9.36
N GLY A 207 24.09 -3.98 8.36
CA GLY A 207 24.90 -5.19 8.18
C GLY A 207 24.40 -6.41 8.97
N GLY A 208 23.25 -6.32 9.62
CA GLY A 208 22.55 -7.50 10.13
C GLY A 208 22.07 -8.37 8.98
N GLN A 209 22.23 -9.68 9.12
CA GLN A 209 21.84 -10.64 8.08
C GLN A 209 20.92 -11.72 8.65
N THR A 210 19.87 -12.04 7.90
CA THR A 210 18.98 -13.17 8.16
C THR A 210 18.99 -14.09 6.96
N ILE A 211 19.04 -15.40 7.18
CA ILE A 211 18.92 -16.40 6.12
C ILE A 211 17.80 -17.37 6.49
N ALA A 212 16.79 -17.48 5.63
CA ALA A 212 15.67 -18.39 5.79
C ALA A 212 15.75 -19.51 4.76
N TYR A 213 15.58 -20.75 5.21
CA TYR A 213 15.52 -21.94 4.37
C TYR A 213 14.09 -22.49 4.42
N THR A 214 13.48 -22.66 3.26
CA THR A 214 12.09 -23.06 3.11
C THR A 214 11.99 -24.29 2.21
N ASP A 215 11.12 -25.23 2.55
CA ASP A 215 10.88 -26.43 1.73
C ASP A 215 9.99 -26.13 0.51
N SER A 216 9.73 -27.16 -0.31
CA SER A 216 8.85 -27.03 -1.49
C SER A 216 7.37 -26.79 -1.17
N ARG A 217 6.96 -26.95 0.10
CA ARG A 217 5.60 -26.69 0.59
C ARG A 217 5.47 -25.27 1.15
N GLY A 218 6.54 -24.47 1.16
CA GLY A 218 6.55 -23.13 1.73
C GLY A 218 6.76 -23.10 3.24
N GLN A 219 7.13 -24.22 3.87
CA GLN A 219 7.39 -24.32 5.30
C GLN A 219 8.82 -23.85 5.62
N LEU A 220 8.96 -22.92 6.57
CA LEU A 220 10.27 -22.44 7.04
C LEU A 220 10.95 -23.55 7.84
N ILE A 221 12.09 -24.07 7.40
CA ILE A 221 12.80 -25.17 8.06
C ILE A 221 13.88 -24.66 9.02
N LEU A 222 14.60 -23.62 8.60
CA LEU A 222 15.72 -23.06 9.36
C LEU A 222 15.78 -21.56 9.15
N LYS A 223 15.88 -20.82 10.24
CA LYS A 223 16.24 -19.40 10.25
C LYS A 223 17.62 -19.24 10.87
N LYS A 224 18.54 -18.59 10.16
CA LYS A 224 19.83 -18.15 10.67
C LYS A 224 19.80 -16.64 10.87
N GLN A 225 20.18 -16.17 12.05
CA GLN A 225 20.33 -14.75 12.36
C GLN A 225 21.81 -14.46 12.64
N TYR A 226 22.40 -13.51 11.91
CA TYR A 226 23.78 -13.09 12.13
C TYR A 226 23.94 -12.46 13.50
N LEU A 227 24.98 -12.87 14.22
CA LEU A 227 25.41 -12.31 15.48
C LEU A 227 26.75 -11.62 15.25
N ASN A 228 26.81 -10.30 15.51
CA ASN A 228 28.03 -9.51 15.31
C ASN A 228 29.02 -9.66 16.48
N GLU A 229 29.34 -10.91 16.83
CA GLU A 229 30.28 -11.26 17.89
C GLU A 229 31.47 -12.03 17.28
N GLY A 230 32.53 -11.30 16.93
CA GLY A 230 33.86 -11.86 16.65
C GLY A 230 34.03 -12.72 15.38
N GLY A 231 33.05 -12.79 14.49
CA GLY A 231 33.11 -13.56 13.23
C GLY A 231 31.76 -13.73 12.52
N ARG A 232 31.69 -14.62 11.49
CA ARG A 232 30.42 -15.03 10.85
C ARG A 232 29.67 -16.08 11.68
N THR A 233 29.28 -15.70 12.89
CA THR A 233 28.50 -16.56 13.79
C THR A 233 27.01 -16.33 13.56
N TYR A 234 26.22 -17.39 13.46
CA TYR A 234 24.77 -17.32 13.31
C TYR A 234 24.08 -18.05 14.45
N ILE A 235 22.98 -17.49 14.94
CA ILE A 235 22.00 -18.21 15.75
C ILE A 235 21.10 -18.98 14.79
N GLU A 236 21.01 -20.29 14.97
CA GLU A 236 20.18 -21.18 14.16
C GLU A 236 18.92 -21.58 14.92
N THR A 237 17.75 -21.30 14.33
CA THR A 237 16.45 -21.73 14.84
C THR A 237 15.82 -22.66 13.81
N TYR A 238 15.67 -23.93 14.19
CA TYR A 238 14.98 -24.94 13.39
C TYR A 238 13.50 -24.96 13.73
N TYR A 239 12.69 -25.19 12.70
CA TYR A 239 11.25 -25.34 12.79
C TYR A 239 10.92 -26.75 12.29
N VAL A 240 10.15 -27.48 13.10
CA VAL A 240 9.78 -28.86 12.83
C VAL A 240 8.27 -28.90 12.72
N TYR A 241 7.78 -29.51 11.65
CA TYR A 241 6.36 -29.66 11.37
C TYR A 241 5.98 -31.12 11.52
N ASP A 242 4.84 -31.36 12.15
CA ASP A 242 4.22 -32.67 12.19
C ASP A 242 3.31 -32.81 10.98
N ASP A 243 3.51 -33.87 10.19
CA ASP A 243 2.66 -34.23 9.07
C ASP A 243 1.59 -35.20 9.59
N ALA A 244 0.70 -34.70 10.46
CA ALA A 244 -0.45 -35.44 10.97
C ALA A 244 -1.57 -35.56 9.92
#